data_AF-A0A956NVG3-F1
#
_entry.id   AF-A0A956NVG3-F1
#
_cell.length_a   1.000
_cell.length_b   1.000
_cell.length_c   1.000
_cell.angle_alpha   90.00
_cell.angle_beta   90.00
_cell.angle_gamma   90.00
#
_symmetry.space_group_name_H-M   'P 1'
#
loop_
_entity.id
_entity.type
_entity.pdbx_description
1 polymer ?
#
loop_
_entity_poly.entity_id
_entity_poly.type
_entity_poly.pdbx_seq_one_letter_code
_entity_poly.pdbx_strand_id
1 'polypeptide(L)'
;CDHHTVEDAALCLGRALDQALGERRGIARFADALAPLDEALVRVVIDLSGRPWPAVRLPFVRERLGTVATENLVHFLQSLAIAARMALHVDLLVGDNDHHKAEAAFKATGLALRRAVALDPLPADGGVAAVPSTKGVLS
;
A
#
# COMPACT_ATOMS: atom_id res chain seq x y z
N CYS A 1 6.65 -9.09 23.04
CA CYS A 1 6.34 -9.47 21.65
C CYS A 1 5.72 -8.24 20.98
N ASP A 2 6.31 -7.72 19.90
CA ASP A 2 5.84 -6.54 19.15
C ASP A 2 4.72 -6.84 18.15
N HIS A 3 4.40 -8.13 17.95
CA HIS A 3 3.46 -8.62 16.93
C HIS A 3 2.08 -7.96 16.98
N HIS A 4 1.35 -8.04 18.12
CA HIS A 4 -0.01 -7.49 18.21
C HIS A 4 -0.03 -5.97 17.97
N THR A 5 0.94 -5.24 18.53
CA THR A 5 1.00 -3.78 18.38
C THR A 5 1.20 -3.39 16.91
N VAL A 6 2.08 -4.08 16.19
CA VAL A 6 2.32 -3.81 14.76
C VAL A 6 1.11 -4.20 13.91
N GLU A 7 0.52 -5.36 14.16
CA GLU A 7 -0.66 -5.84 13.45
C GLU A 7 -1.89 -4.94 13.67
N ASP A 8 -2.21 -4.63 14.92
CA ASP A 8 -3.37 -3.80 15.27
C ASP A 8 -3.24 -2.39 14.71
N ALA A 9 -2.02 -1.83 14.68
CA ALA A 9 -1.74 -0.56 14.03
C ALA A 9 -2.02 -0.63 12.52
N ALA A 10 -1.60 -1.70 11.84
CA ALA A 10 -1.87 -1.92 10.42
C ALA A 10 -3.37 -2.05 10.13
N LEU A 11 -4.09 -2.82 10.95
CA LEU A 11 -5.52 -3.03 10.82
C LEU A 11 -6.30 -1.73 11.06
N CYS A 12 -5.92 -0.96 12.08
CA CYS A 12 -6.53 0.34 12.38
C CYS A 12 -6.34 1.31 11.22
N LEU A 13 -5.10 1.44 10.72
CA LEU A 13 -4.79 2.30 9.57
C LEU A 13 -5.54 1.85 8.32
N GLY A 14 -5.56 0.55 8.02
CA GLY A 14 -6.24 0.02 6.84
C GLY A 14 -7.76 0.27 6.89
N ARG A 15 -8.40 0.06 8.04
CA ARG A 15 -9.83 0.35 8.22
C ARG A 15 -10.13 1.84 8.06
N ALA A 16 -9.26 2.71 8.59
CA ALA A 16 -9.40 4.16 8.41
C ALA A 16 -9.28 4.56 6.94
N LEU A 17 -8.35 3.96 6.18
CA LEU A 17 -8.24 4.16 4.73
C LEU A 17 -9.50 3.69 3.99
N ASP A 18 -10.01 2.49 4.31
CA ASP A 18 -11.23 1.95 3.69
C ASP A 18 -12.44 2.88 3.91
N GLN A 19 -12.61 3.34 5.15
CA GLN A 19 -13.65 4.29 5.52
C GLN A 19 -13.51 5.63 4.78
N ALA A 20 -12.29 6.15 4.68
CA ALA A 20 -12.03 7.41 3.99
C ALA A 20 -12.27 7.34 2.48
N LEU A 21 -12.07 6.16 1.87
CA LEU A 21 -12.29 5.93 0.45
C LEU A 21 -13.77 5.83 0.07
N GLY A 22 -14.65 5.49 1.01
CA GLY A 22 -16.10 5.41 0.79
C GLY A 22 -16.45 4.54 -0.43
N GLU A 23 -17.17 5.12 -1.39
CA GLU A 23 -17.57 4.43 -2.63
C GLU A 23 -16.43 4.25 -3.65
N ARG A 24 -15.22 4.74 -3.37
CA ARG A 24 -14.04 4.68 -4.26
C ARG A 24 -14.32 5.30 -5.63
N ARG A 25 -15.08 6.40 -5.66
CA ARG A 25 -15.50 7.10 -6.88
C ARG A 25 -14.58 8.27 -7.19
N GLY A 26 -14.30 8.47 -8.47
CA GLY A 26 -13.52 9.61 -8.95
C GLY A 26 -12.08 9.66 -8.45
N ILE A 27 -11.50 8.51 -8.11
CA ILE A 27 -10.09 8.36 -7.78
C ILE A 27 -9.35 7.68 -8.94
N ALA A 28 -8.05 7.90 -9.05
CA ALA A 28 -7.20 7.25 -10.04
C ALA A 28 -7.23 5.71 -9.92
N ARG A 29 -7.49 5.18 -8.71
CA ARG A 29 -7.61 3.76 -8.32
C ARG A 29 -6.31 2.98 -8.42
N PHE A 30 -5.61 3.09 -9.53
CA PHE A 30 -4.35 2.40 -9.80
C PHE A 30 -3.20 3.38 -9.68
N ALA A 31 -2.14 2.95 -9.02
CA ALA A 31 -0.88 3.65 -9.08
C ALA A 31 0.29 2.73 -8.74
N ASP A 32 1.43 3.09 -9.26
CA ASP A 32 2.72 2.55 -8.86
C ASP A 32 3.66 3.65 -8.38
N ALA A 33 4.66 3.24 -7.62
CA ALA A 33 5.79 4.07 -7.26
C ALA A 33 7.04 3.22 -7.10
N LEU A 34 8.17 3.81 -7.47
CA LEU A 34 9.49 3.34 -7.06
C LEU A 34 10.05 4.33 -6.05
N ALA A 35 10.64 3.82 -4.98
CA ALA A 35 11.39 4.63 -4.04
C ALA A 35 12.74 3.97 -3.76
N PRO A 36 13.85 4.71 -3.93
CA PRO A 36 15.13 4.29 -3.44
C PRO A 36 15.35 4.72 -1.99
N LEU A 37 16.29 4.06 -1.32
CA LEU A 37 17.04 4.60 -0.21
C LEU A 37 18.44 4.00 -0.27
N ASP A 38 19.43 4.86 -0.55
CA ASP A 38 20.80 4.45 -0.85
C ASP A 38 20.85 3.30 -1.88
N GLU A 39 21.37 2.14 -1.51
CA GLU A 39 21.48 0.96 -2.39
C GLU A 39 20.17 0.18 -2.56
N ALA A 40 19.16 0.44 -1.72
CA ALA A 40 17.88 -0.22 -1.81
C ALA A 40 16.94 0.47 -2.80
N LEU A 41 16.21 -0.32 -3.58
CA LEU A 41 15.16 0.13 -4.49
C LEU A 41 13.95 -0.78 -4.36
N VAL A 42 12.80 -0.20 -4.04
CA VAL A 42 11.53 -0.93 -3.90
C VAL A 42 10.50 -0.38 -4.87
N ARG A 43 9.76 -1.28 -5.51
CA ARG A 43 8.55 -0.98 -6.30
C ARG A 43 7.31 -1.34 -5.50
N VAL A 44 6.33 -0.44 -5.49
CA VAL A 44 4.99 -0.69 -4.96
C VAL A 44 3.94 -0.43 -6.03
N VAL A 45 2.95 -1.31 -6.13
CA VAL A 45 1.78 -1.16 -7.01
C VAL A 45 0.50 -1.37 -6.19
N ILE A 46 -0.46 -0.47 -6.35
CA ILE A 46 -1.74 -0.47 -5.63
C ILE A 46 -2.88 -0.49 -6.64
N ASP A 47 -3.89 -1.34 -6.37
CA ASP A 47 -5.23 -1.27 -6.94
C ASP A 47 -6.25 -1.18 -5.80
N LEU A 48 -6.91 -0.02 -5.69
CA LEU A 48 -8.00 0.25 -4.75
C LEU A 48 -9.30 -0.43 -5.20
N SER A 49 -9.25 -1.77 -5.29
CA SER A 49 -10.24 -2.59 -5.97
C SER A 49 -11.45 -3.03 -5.12
N GLY A 50 -11.37 -2.86 -3.80
CA GLY A 50 -12.28 -3.50 -2.84
C GLY A 50 -11.94 -4.97 -2.55
N ARG A 51 -10.98 -5.55 -3.28
CA ARG A 51 -10.51 -6.94 -3.10
C ARG A 51 -9.14 -6.94 -2.40
N PRO A 52 -9.04 -7.55 -1.20
CA PRO A 52 -7.77 -7.65 -0.50
C PRO A 52 -6.84 -8.63 -1.22
N TRP A 53 -5.64 -8.17 -1.59
CA TRP A 53 -4.61 -9.03 -2.15
C TRP A 53 -3.20 -8.54 -1.81
N PRO A 54 -2.59 -9.04 -0.73
CA PRO A 54 -1.22 -8.69 -0.38
C PRO A 54 -0.20 -9.60 -1.07
N ALA A 55 0.70 -9.00 -1.84
CA ALA A 55 1.86 -9.66 -2.45
C ALA A 55 3.13 -8.92 -2.03
N VAL A 56 3.67 -9.25 -0.86
CA VAL A 56 4.80 -8.55 -0.24
C VAL A 56 6.06 -9.42 -0.33
N ARG A 57 7.02 -8.99 -1.15
CA ARG A 57 8.33 -9.62 -1.38
C ARG A 57 9.44 -8.70 -0.92
N LEU A 58 9.69 -8.71 0.39
CA LEU A 58 10.74 -7.96 1.07
C LEU A 58 11.62 -8.94 1.88
N PRO A 59 12.63 -9.55 1.24
CA PRO A 59 13.53 -10.47 1.95
C PRO A 59 14.45 -9.68 2.89
N PHE A 60 14.21 -9.83 4.19
CA PHE A 60 15.09 -9.35 5.25
C PHE A 60 16.06 -10.44 5.69
N VAL A 61 17.28 -10.05 6.07
CA VAL A 61 18.31 -10.96 6.59
C VAL A 61 18.38 -10.87 8.12
N ARG A 62 18.24 -9.67 8.66
CA ARG A 62 18.19 -9.37 10.09
C ARG A 62 16.87 -9.85 10.67
N GLU A 63 16.93 -10.39 11.89
CA GLU A 63 15.73 -10.74 12.66
C GLU A 63 14.95 -9.49 13.09
N ARG A 64 15.65 -8.38 13.36
CA ARG A 64 15.05 -7.15 13.90
C ARG A 64 15.69 -5.87 13.38
N LEU A 65 14.85 -4.83 13.25
CA LEU A 65 15.24 -3.45 13.04
C LEU A 65 14.83 -2.64 14.28
N GLY A 66 15.82 -2.26 15.09
CA GLY A 66 15.55 -1.64 16.40
C GLY A 66 14.73 -2.57 17.29
N THR A 67 13.53 -2.14 17.65
CA THR A 67 12.59 -2.87 18.51
C THR A 67 11.51 -3.65 17.74
N VAL A 68 11.56 -3.71 16.41
CA VAL A 68 10.55 -4.38 15.57
C VAL A 68 11.17 -5.60 14.88
N ALA A 69 10.51 -6.75 14.96
CA ALA A 69 10.90 -7.93 14.18
C ALA A 69 10.64 -7.69 12.68
N THR A 70 11.56 -8.09 11.83
CA THR A 70 11.47 -7.82 10.38
C THR A 70 10.30 -8.55 9.72
N GLU A 71 9.94 -9.73 10.22
CA GLU A 71 8.71 -10.44 9.81
C GLU A 71 7.47 -9.57 10.04
N ASN A 72 7.41 -8.82 11.14
CA ASN A 72 6.26 -7.98 11.47
C ASN A 72 6.11 -6.80 10.50
N LEU A 73 7.17 -6.37 9.80
CA LEU A 73 7.07 -5.35 8.75
C LEU A 73 6.38 -5.90 7.49
N VAL A 74 6.63 -7.17 7.17
CA VAL A 74 5.91 -7.87 6.09
C VAL A 74 4.45 -8.06 6.49
N HIS A 75 4.20 -8.55 7.71
CA HIS A 75 2.86 -8.69 8.25
C HIS A 75 2.10 -7.36 8.30
N PHE A 76 2.75 -6.25 8.64
CA PHE A 76 2.13 -4.92 8.62
C PHE A 76 1.55 -4.58 7.25
N LEU A 77 2.35 -4.72 6.18
CA LEU A 77 1.91 -4.41 4.82
C LEU A 77 0.80 -5.35 4.34
N GLN A 78 0.86 -6.63 4.75
CA GLN A 78 -0.20 -7.60 4.46
C GLN A 78 -1.51 -7.23 5.16
N SER A 79 -1.48 -6.99 6.46
CA SER A 79 -2.65 -6.59 7.26
C SER A 79 -3.23 -5.26 6.82
N LEU A 80 -2.38 -4.31 6.43
CA LEU A 80 -2.79 -3.03 5.85
C LEU A 80 -3.60 -3.26 4.56
N ALA A 81 -3.09 -4.06 3.62
CA ALA A 81 -3.79 -4.32 2.36
C ALA A 81 -5.11 -5.08 2.55
N ILE A 82 -5.15 -6.01 3.51
CA ILE A 82 -6.36 -6.74 3.87
C ILE A 82 -7.42 -5.78 4.44
N ALA A 83 -7.04 -5.00 5.44
CA ALA A 83 -7.95 -4.08 6.12
C ALA A 83 -8.40 -2.90 5.24
N ALA A 84 -7.53 -2.40 4.36
CA ALA A 84 -7.85 -1.37 3.37
C ALA A 84 -8.57 -1.93 2.13
N ARG A 85 -8.75 -3.26 2.05
CA ARG A 85 -9.44 -3.95 0.95
C ARG A 85 -8.86 -3.61 -0.42
N MET A 86 -7.52 -3.59 -0.50
CA MET A 86 -6.79 -3.26 -1.72
C MET A 86 -5.87 -4.40 -2.16
N ALA A 87 -5.56 -4.43 -3.46
CA ALA A 87 -4.44 -5.22 -3.93
C ALA A 87 -3.17 -4.38 -3.76
N LEU A 88 -2.18 -4.93 -3.06
CA LEU A 88 -0.90 -4.29 -2.76
C LEU A 88 0.23 -5.24 -3.16
N HIS A 89 1.05 -4.82 -4.12
CA HIS A 89 2.27 -5.49 -4.49
C HIS A 89 3.46 -4.69 -4.00
N VAL A 90 4.39 -5.32 -3.30
CA VAL A 90 5.64 -4.71 -2.82
C VAL A 90 6.79 -5.60 -3.22
N ASP A 91 7.72 -5.07 -4.00
CA ASP A 91 8.85 -5.82 -4.55
C ASP A 91 10.16 -5.10 -4.27
N LEU A 92 11.06 -5.76 -3.53
CA LEU A 92 12.46 -5.36 -3.52
C LEU A 92 13.08 -5.67 -4.89
N LEU A 93 13.65 -4.66 -5.55
CA LEU A 93 14.36 -4.82 -6.82
C LEU A 93 15.86 -5.03 -6.60
N VAL A 94 16.45 -4.27 -5.68
CA VAL A 94 17.84 -4.37 -5.24
C VAL A 94 17.95 -3.79 -3.84
N GLY A 95 18.92 -4.22 -3.04
CA GLY A 95 19.24 -3.64 -1.74
C GLY A 95 19.87 -4.65 -0.80
N ASP A 96 20.76 -4.16 0.07
CA ASP A 96 21.51 -5.00 1.01
C ASP A 96 21.13 -4.70 2.47
N ASN A 97 20.98 -3.43 2.82
CA ASN A 97 20.65 -2.99 4.16
C ASN A 97 19.15 -3.10 4.43
N ASP A 98 18.76 -3.91 5.42
CA ASP A 98 17.35 -4.14 5.75
C ASP A 98 16.60 -2.89 6.23
N HIS A 99 17.28 -1.92 6.87
CA HIS A 99 16.65 -0.65 7.20
C HIS A 99 16.29 0.13 5.93
N HIS A 100 17.22 0.15 4.95
CA HIS A 100 17.00 0.83 3.68
C HIS A 100 15.87 0.18 2.88
N LYS A 101 15.86 -1.16 2.81
CA LYS A 101 14.77 -1.95 2.20
C LYS A 101 13.41 -1.62 2.83
N ALA A 102 13.34 -1.62 4.16
CA ALA A 102 12.09 -1.35 4.88
C ALA A 102 11.59 0.06 4.59
N GLU A 103 12.43 1.07 4.82
CA GLU A 103 12.02 2.47 4.65
C GLU A 103 11.67 2.80 3.18
N ALA A 104 12.43 2.27 2.21
CA ALA A 104 12.10 2.39 0.80
C ALA A 104 10.71 1.80 0.48
N ALA A 105 10.35 0.66 1.08
CA ALA A 105 9.03 0.07 0.90
C ALA A 105 7.89 0.95 1.45
N PHE A 106 8.06 1.51 2.64
CA PHE A 106 7.06 2.41 3.22
C PHE A 106 6.94 3.73 2.43
N LYS A 107 8.07 4.30 1.96
CA LYS A 107 8.10 5.47 1.07
C LYS A 107 7.35 5.20 -0.23
N ALA A 108 7.66 4.10 -0.91
CA ALA A 108 6.99 3.70 -2.15
C ALA A 108 5.49 3.46 -1.92
N THR A 109 5.12 2.85 -0.79
CA THR A 109 3.70 2.64 -0.41
C THR A 109 2.96 3.96 -0.26
N GLY A 110 3.52 4.93 0.48
CA GLY A 110 2.90 6.26 0.62
C GLY A 110 2.77 7.02 -0.71
N LEU A 111 3.79 6.94 -1.57
CA LEU A 111 3.78 7.57 -2.90
C LEU A 111 2.74 6.95 -3.82
N ALA A 112 2.67 5.62 -3.90
CA ALA A 112 1.67 4.91 -4.69
C ALA A 112 0.26 5.19 -4.16
N LEU A 113 0.07 5.16 -2.84
CA LEU A 113 -1.24 5.42 -2.24
C LEU A 113 -1.71 6.85 -2.54
N ARG A 114 -0.84 7.85 -2.37
CA ARG A 114 -1.13 9.26 -2.72
C ARG A 114 -1.63 9.40 -4.16
N ARG A 115 -1.02 8.67 -5.10
CA ARG A 115 -1.40 8.71 -6.52
C ARG A 115 -2.71 7.95 -6.75
N ALA A 116 -2.90 6.78 -6.14
CA ALA A 116 -4.09 5.96 -6.31
C ALA A 116 -5.35 6.64 -5.76
N VAL A 117 -5.23 7.43 -4.68
CA VAL A 117 -6.33 8.21 -4.10
C VAL A 117 -6.50 9.59 -4.73
N ALA A 118 -5.62 9.99 -5.66
CA ALA A 118 -5.74 11.27 -6.32
C ALA A 118 -7.06 11.33 -7.09
N LEU A 119 -7.74 12.47 -7.02
CA LEU A 119 -8.96 12.67 -7.78
C LEU A 119 -8.65 12.63 -9.28
N ASP A 120 -9.37 11.78 -10.00
CA ASP A 120 -9.32 11.77 -11.47
C ASP A 120 -9.98 13.07 -11.96
N PRO A 121 -9.39 13.81 -12.93
CA PRO A 121 -10.01 15.03 -13.43
C PRO A 121 -11.43 14.75 -13.88
N LEU A 122 -12.39 15.56 -13.40
CA LEU A 122 -13.78 15.43 -13.85
C LEU A 122 -13.82 15.50 -15.39
N PRO A 123 -14.70 14.72 -16.03
CA PRO A 123 -14.94 14.86 -17.45
C PRO A 123 -15.32 16.32 -17.75
N ALA A 124 -14.81 16.86 -18.87
CA ALA A 124 -14.93 18.28 -19.22
C ALA A 124 -16.38 18.77 -19.38
N ASP A 125 -17.35 17.86 -19.39
CA ASP A 125 -18.80 18.12 -19.48
C ASP A 125 -19.50 18.33 -18.13
N GLY A 126 -18.77 18.26 -17.00
CA GLY A 126 -19.34 18.45 -15.66
C GLY A 126 -20.13 17.25 -15.13
N GLY A 127 -19.98 16.06 -15.75
CA GLY A 127 -20.60 14.83 -15.30
C GLY A 127 -20.03 14.28 -13.98
N VAL A 128 -20.75 13.35 -13.34
CA VAL A 128 -20.29 12.74 -12.07
C VAL A 128 -19.07 11.85 -12.34
N ALA A 129 -18.02 12.00 -11.53
CA ALA A 129 -16.84 11.15 -11.61
C ALA A 129 -17.25 9.66 -11.49
N ALA A 130 -16.88 8.88 -12.51
CA ALA A 130 -17.28 7.49 -12.63
C ALA A 130 -16.59 6.62 -11.57
N VAL A 131 -17.19 5.48 -11.24
CA VAL A 131 -16.45 4.39 -10.57
C VAL A 131 -15.41 3.91 -11.59
N PRO A 132 -14.10 3.90 -11.27
CA PRO A 132 -13.05 3.49 -12.22
C PRO A 132 -13.00 1.96 -12.36
N SER A 133 -14.11 1.34 -12.78
CA SER A 133 -14.30 -0.10 -12.92
C SER A 133 -15.20 -0.39 -14.10
N THR A 134 -14.80 -1.33 -14.96
CA THR A 134 -15.63 -1.79 -16.09
C THR A 134 -16.93 -2.44 -15.65
N LYS A 135 -17.04 -2.82 -14.37
CA LYS A 135 -18.25 -3.41 -13.76
C LYS A 135 -19.18 -2.37 -13.12
N GLY A 136 -18.80 -1.09 -13.11
CA GLY A 136 -19.56 -0.01 -12.48
C GLY A 136 -19.60 -0.05 -10.95
N VAL A 137 -18.97 -1.04 -10.32
CA VAL A 137 -18.90 -1.21 -8.86
C VAL A 137 -17.49 -1.61 -8.41
N LEU A 138 -17.13 -1.17 -7.21
CA LEU A 138 -15.94 -1.57 -6.45
C LEU A 138 -16.41 -1.96 -5.04
N SER A 139 -16.86 -3.20 -4.88
CA SER A 139 -17.37 -3.71 -3.60
C SER A 139 -16.23 -4.07 -2.68
#